data_AF-A0A954JK62-F1
#
_entry.id   AF-A0A954JK62-F1
#
_cell.length_a   1.000
_cell.length_b   1.000
_cell.length_c   1.000
_cell.angle_alpha   90.00
_cell.angle_beta   90.00
_cell.angle_gamma   90.00
#
_symmetry.space_group_name_H-M   'P 1'
#
loop_
_entity.id
_entity.type
_entity.pdbx_description
1 polymer ?
#
loop_
_entity_poly.entity_id
_entity_poly.type
_entity_poly.pdbx_seq_one_letter_code
_entity_poly.pdbx_strand_id
1 'polypeptide(L)'
;ASRMHYAAYRTQGLPVTSAPMESLVKQMNLRVKGTEMFWNDGLKGGEAILQIRSAALSDDGRLKTYLANRPGSPFTRRTTAKTYKPLNC
;
A
#
# COMPACT_ATOMS: atom_id res chain seq x y z
N ALA A 1 33.31 13.36 1.08
CA ALA A 1 31.87 13.19 1.36
C ALA A 1 31.34 14.44 2.07
N SER A 2 30.41 15.19 1.47
CA SER A 2 29.82 16.38 2.08
C SER A 2 28.82 15.97 3.17
N ARG A 3 28.98 16.50 4.39
CA ARG A 3 28.08 16.21 5.51
C ARG A 3 26.72 16.88 5.29
N MET A 4 25.66 16.21 5.71
CA MET A 4 24.29 16.70 5.65
C MET A 4 24.11 17.94 6.57
N HIS A 5 23.42 18.98 6.10
CA HIS A 5 23.23 20.25 6.82
C HIS A 5 22.17 20.18 7.94
N TYR A 6 22.46 19.43 9.00
CA TYR A 6 21.53 19.23 10.12
C TYR A 6 21.02 20.52 10.79
N ALA A 7 21.85 21.57 10.85
CA ALA A 7 21.46 22.85 11.47
C ALA A 7 20.29 23.52 10.74
N ALA A 8 20.32 23.53 9.40
CA ALA A 8 19.26 24.11 8.58
C ALA A 8 17.94 23.33 8.76
N TYR A 9 17.99 22.00 8.74
CA TYR A 9 16.78 21.17 8.86
C TYR A 9 16.08 21.30 10.23
N ARG A 10 16.82 21.52 11.32
CA ARG A 10 16.19 21.74 12.64
C ARG A 10 15.43 23.06 12.73
N THR A 11 15.87 24.09 11.99
CA THR A 11 15.17 25.39 11.97
C THR A 11 13.90 25.37 11.12
N GLN A 12 13.79 24.43 10.18
CA GLN A 12 12.63 24.29 9.29
C GLN A 12 11.42 23.61 9.97
N GLY A 13 11.53 23.24 11.25
CA GLY A 13 10.44 22.59 11.98
C GLY A 13 10.05 21.21 11.42
N LEU A 14 10.93 20.61 10.61
CA LEU A 14 10.67 19.30 10.00
C LEU A 14 10.63 18.23 11.10
N PRO A 15 9.71 17.25 11.01
CA PRO A 15 9.63 16.17 11.97
C PRO A 15 10.95 15.39 11.99
N VAL A 16 11.69 15.51 13.10
CA VAL A 16 12.97 14.82 13.33
C VAL A 16 12.75 13.36 13.74
N THR A 17 11.54 13.02 14.19
CA THR A 17 11.16 11.70 14.69
C THR A 17 10.30 10.96 13.67
N SER A 18 10.41 9.63 13.65
CA SER A 18 9.55 8.75 12.84
C SER A 18 8.14 8.58 13.40
N ALA A 19 7.87 9.06 14.62
CA ALA A 19 6.60 8.86 15.32
C ALA A 19 5.35 9.29 14.51
N PRO A 20 5.34 10.42 13.78
CA PRO A 20 4.20 10.80 12.95
C PRO A 20 3.96 9.80 11.80
N MET A 21 5.03 9.31 11.17
CA MET A 21 4.96 8.32 10.10
C MET A 21 4.49 6.97 10.60
N GLU A 22 5.01 6.50 11.74
CA GLU A 22 4.59 5.25 12.37
C GLU A 22 3.12 5.26 12.78
N SER A 23 2.66 6.39 13.34
CA SER A 23 1.25 6.58 13.70
C SER A 23 0.35 6.56 12.45
N LEU A 24 0.75 7.24 11.38
CA LEU A 24 0.02 7.24 10.11
C LEU A 24 -0.09 5.84 9.51
N VAL A 25 1.01 5.07 9.50
CA VAL A 25 1.03 3.69 9.01
C VAL A 25 0.09 2.80 9.83
N LYS A 26 0.05 2.96 11.16
CA LYS A 26 -0.88 2.22 12.03
C LYS A 26 -2.34 2.56 11.73
N GLN A 27 -2.68 3.85 11.60
CA GLN A 27 -4.05 4.26 11.25
C GLN A 27 -4.46 3.78 9.85
N MET A 28 -3.52 3.80 8.89
CA MET A 28 -3.76 3.30 7.54
C MET A 28 -4.01 1.79 7.56
N ASN A 29 -3.16 1.03 8.27
CA ASN A 29 -3.31 -0.42 8.40
C ASN A 29 -4.66 -0.78 9.04
N LEU A 30 -5.07 -0.06 10.08
CA LEU A 30 -6.37 -0.26 10.71
C LEU A 30 -7.55 -0.03 9.73
N ARG A 31 -7.49 1.04 8.93
CA ARG A 31 -8.57 1.38 7.98
C ARG A 31 -8.60 0.52 6.72
N VAL A 32 -7.44 0.10 6.23
CA VAL A 32 -7.32 -0.66 4.97
C VAL A 32 -7.53 -2.15 5.20
N LYS A 33 -7.07 -2.69 6.35
CA LYS A 33 -7.11 -4.12 6.64
C LYS A 33 -8.24 -4.50 7.62
N GLY A 34 -8.74 -3.56 8.42
CA GLY A 34 -9.58 -3.91 9.58
C GLY A 34 -8.81 -4.77 10.59
N THR A 35 -9.52 -5.39 11.53
CA THR A 35 -8.93 -6.27 12.54
C THR A 35 -8.64 -7.69 12.03
N GLU A 36 -9.25 -8.12 10.92
CA GLU A 36 -9.31 -9.54 10.54
C GLU A 36 -8.98 -9.87 9.06
N MET A 37 -8.70 -8.90 8.17
CA MET A 37 -8.40 -9.26 6.77
C MET A 37 -6.96 -9.72 6.58
N PHE A 38 -6.74 -10.99 6.26
CA PHE A 38 -5.45 -11.48 5.78
C PHE A 38 -5.37 -11.30 4.25
N TRP A 39 -4.24 -10.78 3.76
CA TRP A 39 -3.93 -10.74 2.33
C TRP A 39 -3.67 -12.17 1.87
N ASN A 40 -4.75 -12.90 1.52
CA ASN A 40 -4.70 -14.35 1.30
C ASN A 40 -3.90 -14.79 0.06
N ASP A 41 -3.48 -13.84 -0.79
CA ASP A 41 -2.67 -14.08 -1.98
C ASP A 41 -1.36 -13.29 -1.87
N GLY A 42 -0.24 -14.01 -1.72
CA GLY A 42 1.08 -13.46 -1.40
C GLY A 42 1.51 -12.25 -2.25
N LEU A 43 2.13 -11.25 -1.62
CA LEU A 43 2.66 -9.94 -2.09
C LEU A 43 1.78 -9.10 -3.04
N LYS A 44 1.13 -9.68 -4.05
CA LYS A 44 0.38 -8.99 -5.11
C LYS A 44 -0.99 -8.47 -4.68
N GLY A 45 -1.63 -9.10 -3.69
CA GLY A 45 -2.97 -8.69 -3.23
C GLY A 45 -2.96 -7.35 -2.48
N GLY A 46 -1.99 -7.17 -1.58
CA GLY A 46 -1.84 -5.96 -0.76
C GLY A 46 -1.47 -4.73 -1.56
N GLU A 47 -0.52 -4.88 -2.49
CA GLU A 47 -0.05 -3.78 -3.34
C GLU A 47 -1.17 -3.18 -4.19
N ALA A 48 -2.05 -4.02 -4.74
CA ALA A 48 -3.17 -3.55 -5.57
C ALA A 48 -4.13 -2.65 -4.77
N ILE A 49 -4.44 -3.00 -3.52
CA ILE A 49 -5.33 -2.18 -2.69
C ILE A 49 -4.61 -0.91 -2.21
N LEU A 50 -3.32 -0.98 -1.88
CA LEU A 50 -2.53 0.21 -1.54
C LEU A 50 -2.47 1.20 -2.72
N GLN A 51 -2.33 0.71 -3.96
CA GLN A 51 -2.38 1.54 -5.17
C GLN A 51 -3.74 2.20 -5.37
N ILE A 52 -4.83 1.47 -5.18
CA ILE A 52 -6.20 2.02 -5.28
C ILE A 52 -6.42 3.09 -4.20
N ARG A 53 -6.04 2.80 -2.94
CA ARG A 53 -6.28 3.74 -1.84
C ARG A 53 -5.42 5.00 -1.97
N SER A 54 -4.16 4.86 -2.34
CA SER A 54 -3.29 6.00 -2.60
C SER A 54 -3.84 6.83 -3.77
N ALA A 55 -4.36 6.20 -4.83
CA ALA A 55 -5.01 6.91 -5.93
C ALA A 55 -6.30 7.64 -5.55
N ALA A 56 -7.03 7.12 -4.56
CA ALA A 56 -8.22 7.78 -4.01
C ALA A 56 -7.87 8.99 -3.12
N LEU A 57 -6.71 8.96 -2.47
CA LEU A 57 -6.24 10.03 -1.57
C LEU A 57 -5.45 11.12 -2.30
N SER A 58 -4.89 10.82 -3.47
CA SER A 58 -4.21 11.80 -4.32
C SER A 58 -5.22 12.67 -5.08
N ASP A 59 -5.00 13.97 -5.11
CA ASP A 59 -5.85 14.94 -5.84
C ASP A 59 -5.59 14.97 -7.36
N ASP A 60 -4.64 14.18 -7.85
CA ASP A 60 -4.20 14.16 -9.26
C ASP A 60 -5.21 13.50 -10.23
N GLY A 61 -6.40 13.10 -9.75
CA GLY A 61 -7.44 12.47 -10.56
C GLY A 61 -7.08 11.07 -11.11
N ARG A 62 -5.91 10.53 -10.75
CA ARG A 62 -5.37 9.28 -11.31
C ARG A 62 -6.29 8.07 -11.13
N LEU A 63 -7.08 8.05 -10.03
CA LEU A 63 -8.08 7.00 -9.81
C LEU A 63 -9.18 7.02 -10.87
N LYS A 64 -9.66 8.22 -11.24
CA LYS A 64 -10.72 8.39 -12.24
C LYS A 64 -10.25 7.88 -13.60
N THR A 65 -9.03 8.25 -13.99
CA THR A 65 -8.39 7.78 -15.22
C THR A 65 -8.19 6.27 -15.23
N TYR A 66 -7.73 5.70 -14.10
CA TYR A 66 -7.55 4.27 -13.97
C TYR A 66 -8.87 3.51 -14.08
N LEU A 67 -9.94 3.95 -13.41
CA LEU A 67 -11.25 3.31 -13.49
C LEU A 67 -11.88 3.40 -14.88
N ALA A 68 -11.68 4.50 -15.61
CA ALA A 68 -12.17 4.69 -16.96
C ALA A 68 -11.46 3.79 -18.00
N ASN A 69 -10.15 3.59 -17.83
CA ASN A 69 -9.31 2.87 -18.79
C ASN A 69 -9.04 1.41 -18.39
N ARG A 70 -9.49 0.98 -17.20
CA ARG A 70 -9.23 -0.36 -16.71
C ARG A 70 -9.88 -1.38 -17.67
N PRO A 71 -9.12 -2.33 -18.23
CA PRO A 71 -9.71 -3.41 -19.00
C PRO A 71 -10.64 -4.22 -18.09
N GLY A 72 -11.94 -4.21 -18.41
CA GLY A 72 -12.92 -5.03 -17.73
C GLY A 72 -12.61 -6.50 -17.96
N SER A 73 -12.60 -7.30 -16.89
CA SER A 73 -12.62 -8.75 -17.02
C SER A 73 -14.08 -9.19 -16.92
N PRO A 74 -14.67 -9.81 -17.97
CA PRO A 74 -16.04 -10.33 -17.89
C PRO A 74 -16.17 -11.51 -16.91
N PHE A 75 -15.05 -12.11 -16.52
CA PHE A 75 -15.00 -13.19 -15.54
C PHE A 75 -14.40 -12.70 -14.22
N THR A 76 -15.00 -13.10 -13.09
CA THR A 76 -14.36 -13.02 -11.77
C THR A 76 -13.07 -13.84 -11.80
N ARG A 77 -11.97 -13.29 -11.27
CA ARG A 77 -10.69 -14.02 -11.14
C ARG A 77 -11.00 -15.37 -10.49
N ARG A 78 -10.78 -16.46 -11.23
CA ARG A 78 -10.69 -17.80 -10.65
C ARG A 78 -9.56 -17.71 -9.63
N THR A 79 -9.88 -17.89 -8.35
CA THR A 79 -8.88 -18.14 -7.32
C THR A 79 -7.92 -19.18 -7.89
N THR A 80 -6.65 -18.82 -8.07
CA THR A 80 -5.64 -19.79 -8.44
C THR A 80 -5.65 -20.82 -7.32
N ALA A 81 -6.19 -22.01 -7.61
CA ALA A 81 -6.16 -23.12 -6.67
C ALA A 81 -4.71 -23.25 -6.20
N LYS A 82 -4.48 -23.15 -4.89
CA LYS A 82 -3.15 -23.36 -4.32
C LYS A 82 -2.71 -24.74 -4.77
N THR A 83 -1.77 -24.82 -5.70
CA THR A 83 -1.11 -26.07 -6.05
C THR A 83 -0.27 -26.44 -4.83
N TYR A 84 -0.87 -27.16 -3.88
CA TYR A 84 -0.13 -27.77 -2.80
C TYR A 84 0.81 -28.79 -3.44
N LYS A 85 2.11 -28.51 -3.42
CA LYS A 85 3.12 -29.51 -3.74
C LYS A 85 3.15 -30.47 -2.54
N PRO A 86 2.78 -31.76 -2.69
CA PRO A 86 2.91 -32.68 -1.58
C PRO A 86 4.39 -32.78 -1.19
N LEU A 87 4.65 -32.67 0.11
CA LEU A 87 5.95 -33.02 0.67
C LEU A 87 6.08 -34.53 0.52
N ASN A 88 7.03 -34.98 -0.30
CA ASN A 88 7.40 -36.39 -0.34
C ASN A 88 7.95 -36.76 1.04
N CYS A 89 7.34 -37.79 1.64
CA CYS A 89 7.82 -38.51 2.80
C CYS A 89 9.21 -39.12 2.56
#